data_AF-A0A1A2YF43-F1
#
_entry.id   AF-A0A1A2YF43-F1
#
_cell.length_a   1.000
_cell.length_b   1.000
_cell.length_c   1.000
_cell.angle_alpha   90.00
_cell.angle_beta   90.00
_cell.angle_gamma   90.00
#
_symmetry.space_group_name_H-M   'P 1'
#
loop_
_entity.id
_entity.type
_entity.pdbx_description
1 polymer ?
#
loop_
_entity_poly.entity_id
_entity_poly.type
_entity_poly.pdbx_seq_one_letter_code
_entity_poly.pdbx_strand_id
1 'polypeptide(L)'
;MTVAYLASDESAELAGRLIFAFGLPAVGLVCLIIGLLERSRRRRQSPPPHHPGYPYPPPPPAIGYPGPYPAPPPYPGYPPAVQPPRPASKSATALITIGIVLLTLGGLNVLVHVARAVSRDDRGSPTTAQPTPSARAAMPEIGQCFTEFEVQMGSLNQPTDCGDPVATYELAAIGGPTATCPDNKRGDSVYSRLTNESHTLCFVPNLKQGLCYLRTGQRETTTLTPADCGEARYAKLRVDKRIDGSADETQCPPGTKANAYPTPPRVYCLVQAES
;
A
#
# COMPACT_ATOMS: atom_id res chain seq x y z
N MET A 1 24.36 -44.66 9.96
CA MET A 1 25.19 -43.50 9.60
C MET A 1 24.31 -42.52 8.85
N THR A 2 24.35 -41.26 9.30
CA THR A 2 23.94 -39.97 8.70
C THR A 2 23.48 -39.98 7.22
N VAL A 3 22.53 -39.16 6.76
CA VAL A 3 22.41 -37.71 6.99
C VAL A 3 20.98 -37.23 6.71
N ALA A 4 20.49 -36.32 7.55
CA ALA A 4 19.37 -35.43 7.25
C ALA A 4 19.87 -34.30 6.34
N TYR A 5 19.23 -34.10 5.20
CA TYR A 5 19.36 -32.88 4.39
C TYR A 5 18.00 -32.61 3.73
N LEU A 6 17.67 -31.33 3.55
CA LEU A 6 16.42 -30.75 3.01
C LEU A 6 15.39 -30.31 4.07
N ALA A 7 15.77 -29.31 4.88
CA ALA A 7 14.84 -28.45 5.61
C ALA A 7 15.34 -27.00 5.69
N SER A 8 16.12 -26.53 4.71
CA SER A 8 16.82 -25.23 4.77
C SER A 8 16.50 -24.23 3.64
N ASP A 9 15.72 -24.60 2.62
CA ASP A 9 15.49 -23.69 1.49
C ASP A 9 14.37 -22.67 1.76
N GLU A 10 13.26 -23.06 2.38
CA GLU A 10 12.17 -22.12 2.68
C GLU A 10 12.53 -21.07 3.75
N SER A 11 13.38 -21.44 4.70
CA SER A 11 13.79 -20.55 5.80
C SER A 11 14.78 -19.48 5.34
N ALA A 12 15.58 -19.75 4.31
CA ALA A 12 16.50 -18.76 3.74
C ALA A 12 15.77 -17.69 2.91
N GLU A 13 14.76 -18.08 2.12
CA GLU A 13 13.95 -17.13 1.35
C GLU A 13 13.07 -16.25 2.24
N LEU A 14 12.48 -16.84 3.29
CA LEU A 14 11.66 -16.11 4.26
C LEU A 14 12.51 -15.16 5.11
N ALA A 15 13.71 -15.59 5.54
CA ALA A 15 14.66 -14.72 6.24
C ALA A 15 15.15 -13.58 5.34
N GLY A 16 15.45 -13.86 4.06
CA GLY A 16 15.85 -12.84 3.08
C GLY A 16 14.76 -11.79 2.85
N ARG A 17 13.50 -12.21 2.72
CA ARG A 17 12.35 -11.29 2.61
C ARG A 17 12.17 -10.43 3.85
N LEU A 18 12.29 -11.00 5.06
CA LEU A 18 12.14 -10.25 6.30
C LEU A 18 13.29 -9.25 6.52
N ILE A 19 14.53 -9.63 6.17
CA ILE A 19 15.69 -8.72 6.24
C ILE A 19 15.53 -7.56 5.25
N PHE A 20 15.02 -7.81 4.04
CA PHE A 20 14.80 -6.75 3.07
C PHE A 20 13.63 -5.83 3.46
N ALA A 21 12.52 -6.40 3.92
CA ALA A 21 11.31 -5.65 4.26
C ALA A 21 11.47 -4.79 5.52
N PHE A 22 12.21 -5.26 6.53
CA PHE A 22 12.36 -4.55 7.81
C PHE A 22 13.76 -3.96 8.02
N GLY A 23 14.80 -4.59 7.48
CA GLY A 23 16.18 -4.14 7.67
C GLY A 23 16.49 -2.83 6.96
N LEU A 24 16.09 -2.69 5.69
CA LEU A 24 16.30 -1.46 4.92
C LEU A 24 15.60 -0.22 5.51
N PRO A 25 14.30 -0.26 5.90
CA PRO A 25 13.67 0.90 6.51
C PRO A 25 14.20 1.19 7.92
N ALA A 26 14.56 0.17 8.71
CA ALA A 26 15.15 0.38 10.03
C ALA A 26 16.52 1.08 9.92
N VAL A 27 17.39 0.63 9.01
CA VAL A 27 18.69 1.28 8.77
C VAL A 27 18.50 2.71 8.23
N GLY A 28 17.57 2.93 7.30
CA GLY A 28 17.24 4.27 6.79
C GLY A 28 16.75 5.23 7.89
N LEU A 29 15.89 4.75 8.79
CA LEU A 29 15.38 5.52 9.93
C LEU A 29 16.50 5.87 10.94
N VAL A 30 17.39 4.93 11.24
CA VAL A 30 18.55 5.18 12.11
C VAL A 30 19.48 6.23 11.50
N CYS A 31 19.82 6.13 10.21
CA CYS A 31 20.63 7.14 9.52
C CYS A 31 19.99 8.54 9.53
N LEU A 32 18.67 8.61 9.33
CA LEU A 32 17.91 9.86 9.35
C LEU A 32 17.88 10.51 10.74
N ILE A 33 17.67 9.72 11.81
CA ILE A 33 17.71 10.20 13.20
C ILE A 33 19.10 10.74 13.53
N ILE A 34 20.16 10.00 13.20
CA ILE A 34 21.55 10.45 13.46
C ILE A 34 21.83 11.77 12.73
N GLY A 35 21.46 11.88 11.45
CA GLY A 35 21.65 13.12 10.67
C GLY A 35 20.88 14.32 11.25
N LEU A 36 19.65 14.11 11.72
CA LEU A 36 18.85 15.16 12.37
C LEU A 36 19.41 15.57 13.73
N LEU A 37 19.90 14.62 14.52
CA LEU A 37 20.53 14.89 15.80
C LEU A 37 21.84 15.69 15.63
N GLU A 38 22.66 15.36 14.64
CA GLU A 38 23.88 16.11 14.35
C GLU A 38 23.57 17.54 13.88
N ARG A 39 22.54 17.70 13.04
CA ARG A 39 22.06 19.03 12.58
C ARG A 39 21.50 19.86 13.73
N SER A 40 20.76 19.27 14.66
CA SER A 40 20.19 19.98 15.80
C SER A 40 21.25 20.43 16.81
N ARG A 41 22.27 19.59 17.06
CA ARG A 41 23.41 19.96 17.92
C ARG A 41 24.19 21.14 17.34
N ARG A 42 24.38 21.20 16.02
CA ARG A 42 25.05 22.35 15.38
C ARG A 42 24.24 23.65 15.44
N ARG A 43 22.90 23.58 15.38
CA ARG A 43 22.05 24.76 15.60
C ARG A 43 22.21 25.33 17.01
N ARG A 44 22.44 24.49 18.02
CA ARG A 44 22.71 24.95 19.41
C ARG A 44 24.08 25.63 19.57
N GLN A 45 25.02 25.41 18.65
CA GLN A 45 26.34 26.05 18.67
C GLN A 45 26.44 27.30 17.80
N SER A 46 25.36 27.73 17.13
CA SER A 46 25.33 29.02 16.45
C SER A 46 24.91 30.12 17.43
N PRO A 47 25.74 31.15 17.69
CA PRO A 47 25.30 32.33 18.42
C PRO A 47 24.15 33.01 17.66
N PRO A 48 23.21 33.69 18.36
CA PRO A 48 22.08 34.34 17.71
C PRO A 48 22.56 35.37 16.67
N PRO A 49 21.94 35.43 15.48
CA PRO A 49 22.24 36.45 14.49
C PRO A 49 21.88 37.83 15.04
N HIS A 50 22.86 38.73 15.13
CA HIS A 50 22.58 40.16 15.28
C HIS A 50 21.93 40.66 14.00
N HIS A 51 20.64 41.01 14.06
CA HIS A 51 19.93 41.68 12.98
C HIS A 51 20.02 43.21 13.17
N PRO A 52 20.69 43.95 12.25
CA PRO A 52 20.68 45.41 12.26
C PRO A 52 19.45 45.88 11.49
N GLY A 53 18.44 46.42 12.16
CA GLY A 53 17.22 46.81 11.46
C GLY A 53 16.12 47.40 12.32
N TYR A 54 16.40 48.47 13.06
CA TYR A 54 15.34 49.40 13.46
C TYR A 54 15.73 50.82 13.02
N PRO A 55 15.01 51.41 12.06
CA PRO A 55 15.07 52.84 11.82
C PRO A 55 14.51 53.56 13.05
N TYR A 56 15.29 54.50 13.59
CA TYR A 56 14.85 55.40 14.65
C TYR A 56 13.58 56.15 14.20
N PRO A 57 12.58 56.36 15.09
CA PRO A 57 11.45 57.23 14.79
C PRO A 57 11.95 58.68 14.56
N PRO A 58 11.32 59.43 13.63
CA PRO A 58 11.73 60.79 13.32
C PRO A 58 11.60 61.69 14.56
N PRO A 59 12.54 62.62 14.78
CA PRO A 59 12.48 63.54 15.91
C PRO A 59 11.27 64.48 15.79
N PRO A 60 10.67 64.88 16.92
CA PRO A 60 9.53 65.80 16.94
C PRO A 60 9.92 67.16 16.34
N PRO A 61 8.97 67.88 15.71
CA PRO A 61 9.25 69.16 15.05
C PRO A 61 9.76 70.20 16.05
N ALA A 62 10.88 70.82 15.69
CA ALA A 62 11.54 71.86 16.47
C ALA A 62 10.63 73.09 16.60
N ILE A 63 10.19 73.36 17.84
CA ILE A 63 9.54 74.61 18.23
C ILE A 63 10.56 75.74 18.07
N GLY A 64 10.19 76.72 17.24
CA GLY A 64 11.10 77.72 16.69
C GLY A 64 11.76 78.64 17.72
N TYR A 65 13.05 78.86 17.52
CA TYR A 65 13.77 80.06 17.92
C TYR A 65 14.44 80.63 16.66
N PRO A 66 14.29 81.93 16.34
CA PRO A 66 14.84 82.52 15.14
C PRO A 66 16.34 82.81 15.34
N GLY A 67 17.20 82.01 14.70
CA GLY A 67 18.65 82.20 14.69
C GLY A 67 19.19 82.20 13.25
N PRO A 68 20.06 83.14 12.83
CA PRO A 68 20.29 83.44 11.42
C PRO A 68 21.56 82.80 10.82
N TYR A 69 21.76 81.48 10.90
CA TYR A 69 22.89 80.82 10.22
C TYR A 69 22.54 79.43 9.63
N PRO A 70 23.03 79.10 8.42
CA PRO A 70 22.69 77.85 7.72
C PRO A 70 23.39 76.62 8.30
N ALA A 71 22.71 75.47 8.26
CA ALA A 71 23.19 74.18 8.78
C ALA A 71 24.30 73.54 7.90
N PRO A 72 25.34 72.90 8.48
CA PRO A 72 26.39 72.21 7.71
C PRO A 72 25.96 70.81 7.22
N PRO A 73 26.52 70.32 6.08
CA PRO A 73 26.11 69.06 5.46
C PRO A 73 26.66 67.80 6.18
N PRO A 74 25.96 66.66 6.12
CA PRO A 74 26.34 65.43 6.83
C PRO A 74 27.49 64.67 6.16
N TYR A 75 28.41 64.13 6.97
CA TYR A 75 29.52 63.29 6.52
C TYR A 75 29.06 61.86 6.13
N PRO A 76 29.59 61.26 5.05
CA PRO A 76 29.28 59.87 4.67
C PRO A 76 30.00 58.84 5.55
N GLY A 77 29.25 57.86 6.08
CA GLY A 77 29.78 56.72 6.85
C GLY A 77 30.35 55.60 5.97
N TYR A 78 31.43 54.96 6.43
CA TYR A 78 32.08 53.84 5.75
C TYR A 78 31.29 52.52 5.85
N PRO A 79 31.33 51.64 4.82
CA PRO A 79 30.62 50.37 4.83
C PRO A 79 31.31 49.27 5.67
N PRO A 80 30.55 48.33 6.26
CA PRO A 80 31.08 47.28 7.12
C PRO A 80 31.75 46.13 6.34
N ALA A 81 32.81 45.57 6.93
CA ALA A 81 33.56 44.45 6.38
C ALA A 81 32.75 43.13 6.38
N VAL A 82 32.72 42.44 5.24
CA VAL A 82 32.03 41.16 5.03
C VAL A 82 32.95 40.01 5.45
N GLN A 83 32.48 39.13 6.35
CA GLN A 83 33.20 37.91 6.72
C GLN A 83 33.03 36.81 5.65
N PRO A 84 34.06 36.02 5.32
CA PRO A 84 33.95 34.94 4.34
C PRO A 84 33.12 33.75 4.85
N PRO A 85 32.36 33.06 3.98
CA PRO A 85 31.52 31.93 4.37
C PRO A 85 32.34 30.70 4.79
N ARG A 86 32.00 30.10 5.93
CA ARG A 86 32.54 28.80 6.35
C ARG A 86 32.05 27.67 5.42
N PRO A 87 32.91 26.74 5.00
CA PRO A 87 32.53 25.64 4.11
C PRO A 87 31.56 24.67 4.81
N ALA A 88 30.43 24.40 4.16
CA ALA A 88 29.43 23.46 4.63
C ALA A 88 30.02 22.02 4.66
N SER A 89 29.99 21.37 5.82
CA SER A 89 30.46 19.99 5.97
C SER A 89 29.50 19.03 5.26
N LYS A 90 29.96 18.46 4.14
CA LYS A 90 29.22 17.60 3.20
C LYS A 90 28.65 16.30 3.82
N SER A 91 29.15 15.90 5.00
CA SER A 91 28.83 14.63 5.65
C SER A 91 27.36 14.51 6.11
N ALA A 92 26.83 15.53 6.78
CA ALA A 92 25.45 15.49 7.29
C ALA A 92 24.42 15.48 6.16
N THR A 93 24.69 16.20 5.06
CA THR A 93 23.83 16.20 3.87
C THR A 93 23.85 14.82 3.19
N ALA A 94 25.01 14.17 3.12
CA ALA A 94 25.15 12.84 2.52
C ALA A 94 24.35 11.77 3.29
N LEU A 95 24.37 11.80 4.63
CA LEU A 95 23.59 10.87 5.45
C LEU A 95 22.07 11.09 5.32
N ILE A 96 21.64 12.35 5.19
CA ILE A 96 20.24 12.69 4.96
C ILE A 96 19.80 12.21 3.56
N THR A 97 20.62 12.42 2.52
CA THR A 97 20.29 11.96 1.17
C THR A 97 20.24 10.43 1.09
N ILE A 98 21.19 9.72 1.72
CA ILE A 98 21.18 8.25 1.78
C ILE A 98 19.94 7.75 2.54
N GLY A 99 19.62 8.36 3.69
CA GLY A 99 18.44 8.02 4.47
C GLY A 99 17.13 8.21 3.69
N ILE A 100 16.99 9.33 2.96
CA ILE A 100 15.81 9.58 2.11
C ILE A 100 15.72 8.55 0.99
N VAL A 101 16.82 8.25 0.30
CA VAL A 101 16.82 7.27 -0.81
C VAL A 101 16.46 5.86 -0.32
N LEU A 102 16.99 5.44 0.83
CA LEU A 102 16.64 4.14 1.43
C LEU A 102 15.17 4.12 1.91
N LEU A 103 14.66 5.23 2.43
CA LEU A 103 13.25 5.35 2.82
C LEU A 103 12.31 5.48 1.63
N THR A 104 12.71 6.01 0.47
CA THR A 104 11.87 6.00 -0.73
C THR A 104 11.86 4.62 -1.39
N LEU A 105 13.01 3.95 -1.47
CA LEU A 105 13.11 2.58 -1.97
C LEU A 105 12.39 1.57 -1.07
N GLY A 106 12.44 1.73 0.26
CA GLY A 106 11.70 0.89 1.21
C GLY A 106 10.25 1.33 1.49
N GLY A 107 9.98 2.63 1.40
CA GLY A 107 8.71 3.25 1.82
C GLY A 107 7.63 3.30 0.73
N LEU A 108 7.94 3.00 -0.52
CA LEU A 108 6.91 2.85 -1.57
C LEU A 108 5.94 1.69 -1.29
N ASN A 109 6.30 0.73 -0.42
CA ASN A 109 5.38 -0.30 0.06
C ASN A 109 4.61 0.08 1.35
N VAL A 110 5.00 1.13 2.08
CA VAL A 110 4.38 1.51 3.37
C VAL A 110 3.53 2.77 3.26
N LEU A 111 3.89 3.72 2.39
CA LEU A 111 3.17 5.00 2.27
C LEU A 111 1.76 4.86 1.65
N VAL A 112 1.53 3.82 0.85
CA VAL A 112 0.18 3.51 0.32
C VAL A 112 -0.76 3.00 1.43
N HIS A 113 -0.22 2.37 2.47
CA HIS A 113 -1.01 1.82 3.59
C HIS A 113 -1.30 2.83 4.71
N VAL A 114 -0.48 3.88 4.89
CA VAL A 114 -0.69 4.87 5.98
C VAL A 114 -1.42 6.13 5.52
N ALA A 115 -1.31 6.55 4.25
CA ALA A 115 -1.98 7.75 3.75
C ALA A 115 -3.51 7.63 3.66
N ARG A 116 -4.06 6.40 3.60
CA ARG A 116 -5.51 6.16 3.65
C ARG A 116 -6.11 6.06 5.06
N ALA A 117 -5.28 5.97 6.10
CA ALA A 117 -5.75 5.86 7.49
C ALA A 117 -5.95 7.22 8.20
N VAL A 118 -5.47 8.33 7.62
CA VAL A 118 -5.48 9.66 8.28
C VAL A 118 -6.35 10.70 7.52
N SER A 119 -6.97 10.33 6.40
CA SER A 119 -7.77 11.28 5.59
C SER A 119 -9.30 11.17 5.78
N ARG A 120 -9.77 10.63 6.92
CA ARG A 120 -11.18 10.75 7.34
C ARG A 120 -11.25 11.22 8.78
N ASP A 121 -11.03 12.52 8.96
CA ASP A 121 -11.50 13.24 10.14
C ASP A 121 -12.61 14.19 9.66
N ASP A 122 -13.83 13.82 10.04
CA ASP A 122 -15.08 14.53 9.77
C ASP A 122 -15.10 15.90 10.46
N ARG A 123 -15.46 16.93 9.69
CA ARG A 123 -16.05 18.16 10.23
C ARG A 123 -17.57 18.07 10.05
N GLY A 124 -18.33 17.90 11.14
CA GLY A 124 -19.76 18.20 11.09
C GLY A 124 -20.68 17.59 12.13
N SER A 125 -20.70 18.21 13.33
CA SER A 125 -21.88 18.39 14.21
C SER A 125 -22.37 17.26 15.14
N PRO A 126 -22.83 17.58 16.37
CA PRO A 126 -23.12 16.60 17.41
C PRO A 126 -24.62 16.42 17.67
N THR A 127 -25.20 15.22 17.52
CA THR A 127 -26.31 14.79 18.40
C THR A 127 -26.56 13.28 18.34
N THR A 128 -26.74 12.70 19.54
CA THR A 128 -27.49 11.47 19.87
C THR A 128 -26.97 10.10 19.41
N ALA A 129 -26.33 9.42 20.38
CA ALA A 129 -26.43 8.00 20.72
C ALA A 129 -26.39 6.96 19.59
N GLN A 130 -25.25 6.26 19.42
CA GLN A 130 -25.19 4.82 19.10
C GLN A 130 -23.78 4.22 19.28
N PRO A 131 -23.64 2.89 19.33
CA PRO A 131 -22.87 2.18 20.35
C PRO A 131 -21.43 1.93 19.88
N THR A 132 -20.53 1.76 20.83
CA THR A 132 -19.17 1.27 20.60
C THR A 132 -19.22 -0.06 19.83
N PRO A 133 -18.67 -0.16 18.60
CA PRO A 133 -18.45 -1.46 17.99
C PRO A 133 -17.22 -2.08 18.65
N SER A 134 -17.44 -3.09 19.48
CA SER A 134 -16.40 -4.09 19.72
C SER A 134 -16.01 -4.66 18.35
N ALA A 135 -14.81 -4.35 17.88
CA ALA A 135 -14.25 -4.88 16.65
C ALA A 135 -13.99 -6.39 16.80
N ARG A 136 -15.06 -7.19 16.73
CA ARG A 136 -14.96 -8.50 16.08
C ARG A 136 -14.60 -8.22 14.64
N ALA A 137 -13.61 -8.93 14.10
CA ALA A 137 -13.36 -8.92 12.66
C ALA A 137 -14.69 -9.13 11.94
N ALA A 138 -15.14 -8.12 11.19
CA ALA A 138 -16.41 -8.22 10.49
C ALA A 138 -16.31 -9.40 9.51
N MET A 139 -17.30 -10.29 9.54
CA MET A 139 -17.34 -11.39 8.59
C MET A 139 -17.49 -10.79 7.18
N PRO A 140 -16.77 -11.30 6.16
CA PRO A 140 -16.95 -10.82 4.80
C PRO A 140 -18.39 -11.03 4.34
N GLU A 141 -18.87 -10.15 3.48
CA GLU A 141 -20.24 -10.17 2.97
C GLU A 141 -20.30 -10.85 1.60
N ILE A 142 -21.43 -11.51 1.31
CA ILE A 142 -21.67 -12.11 0.01
C ILE A 142 -21.60 -11.01 -1.07
N GLY A 143 -20.90 -11.31 -2.17
CA GLY A 143 -20.64 -10.38 -3.27
C GLY A 143 -19.36 -9.55 -3.13
N GLN A 144 -18.67 -9.61 -1.98
CA GLN A 144 -17.36 -8.98 -1.83
C GLN A 144 -16.29 -9.76 -2.60
N CYS A 145 -15.33 -9.04 -3.19
CA CYS A 145 -14.23 -9.64 -3.91
C CYS A 145 -12.90 -9.55 -3.15
N PHE A 146 -12.02 -10.49 -3.45
CA PHE A 146 -10.74 -10.67 -2.77
C PHE A 146 -9.69 -11.14 -3.76
N THR A 147 -8.43 -10.84 -3.45
CA THR A 147 -7.27 -11.40 -4.13
C THR A 147 -7.06 -12.86 -3.74
N GLU A 148 -6.31 -13.60 -4.56
CA GLU A 148 -5.80 -14.93 -4.19
C GLU A 148 -5.15 -14.92 -2.80
N PHE A 149 -4.32 -13.92 -2.53
CA PHE A 149 -3.51 -13.87 -1.31
C PHE A 149 -4.38 -13.76 -0.06
N GLU A 150 -5.43 -12.94 -0.10
CA GLU A 150 -6.37 -12.77 1.01
C GLU A 150 -7.16 -14.05 1.28
N VAL A 151 -7.63 -14.73 0.23
CA VAL A 151 -8.35 -16.00 0.34
C VAL A 151 -7.43 -17.10 0.88
N GLN A 152 -6.20 -17.19 0.39
CA GLN A 152 -5.22 -18.19 0.82
C GLN A 152 -4.79 -18.00 2.28
N MET A 153 -4.64 -16.75 2.72
CA MET A 153 -4.33 -16.44 4.12
C MET A 153 -5.55 -16.47 5.05
N GLY A 154 -6.76 -16.53 4.50
CA GLY A 154 -8.00 -16.36 5.26
C GLY A 154 -8.15 -14.98 5.91
N SER A 155 -7.49 -13.96 5.38
CA SER A 155 -7.52 -12.59 5.88
C SER A 155 -8.48 -11.72 5.06
N LEU A 156 -9.77 -11.87 5.31
CA LEU A 156 -10.86 -11.31 4.48
C LEU A 156 -11.41 -9.97 5.00
N ASN A 157 -10.56 -9.16 5.64
CA ASN A 157 -10.98 -7.93 6.32
C ASN A 157 -11.04 -6.71 5.39
N GLN A 158 -10.47 -6.81 4.18
CA GLN A 158 -10.37 -5.71 3.23
C GLN A 158 -10.80 -6.22 1.85
N PRO A 159 -12.08 -6.07 1.50
CA PRO A 159 -12.54 -6.40 0.16
C PRO A 159 -11.81 -5.57 -0.89
N THR A 160 -11.41 -6.23 -1.97
CA THR A 160 -10.91 -5.58 -3.18
C THR A 160 -12.08 -5.25 -4.10
N ASP A 161 -11.97 -4.17 -4.88
CA ASP A 161 -12.95 -3.85 -5.91
C ASP A 161 -13.07 -5.03 -6.89
N CYS A 162 -14.29 -5.56 -7.06
CA CYS A 162 -14.56 -6.62 -8.00
C CYS A 162 -14.20 -6.27 -9.45
N GLY A 163 -14.11 -4.99 -9.82
CA GLY A 163 -13.65 -4.54 -11.13
C GLY A 163 -12.14 -4.74 -11.35
N ASP A 164 -11.35 -4.83 -10.28
CA ASP A 164 -9.89 -4.97 -10.35
C ASP A 164 -9.51 -6.37 -10.89
N PRO A 165 -8.66 -6.47 -11.92
CA PRO A 165 -8.14 -7.75 -12.42
C PRO A 165 -7.46 -8.63 -11.36
N VAL A 166 -6.91 -8.07 -10.28
CA VAL A 166 -6.28 -8.86 -9.21
C VAL A 166 -7.27 -9.49 -8.23
N ALA A 167 -8.52 -9.03 -8.22
CA ALA A 167 -9.59 -9.56 -7.38
C ALA A 167 -10.18 -10.82 -8.01
N THR A 168 -9.46 -11.94 -7.95
CA THR A 168 -9.81 -13.18 -8.67
C THR A 168 -10.89 -14.02 -7.99
N TYR A 169 -11.35 -13.64 -6.80
CA TYR A 169 -12.37 -14.35 -6.02
C TYR A 169 -13.50 -13.43 -5.62
N GLU A 170 -14.73 -13.94 -5.66
CA GLU A 170 -15.94 -13.28 -5.18
C GLU A 170 -16.65 -14.21 -4.20
N LEU A 171 -17.02 -13.73 -3.02
CA LEU A 171 -17.68 -14.52 -1.99
C LEU A 171 -19.12 -14.82 -2.42
N ALA A 172 -19.42 -16.07 -2.75
CA ALA A 172 -20.72 -16.49 -3.25
C ALA A 172 -21.66 -17.01 -2.15
N ALA A 173 -21.10 -17.65 -1.11
CA ALA A 173 -21.90 -18.20 -0.02
C ALA A 173 -21.11 -18.33 1.29
N ILE A 174 -21.85 -18.26 2.39
CA ILE A 174 -21.37 -18.46 3.76
C ILE A 174 -22.26 -19.51 4.40
N GLY A 175 -21.65 -20.52 5.02
CA GLY A 175 -22.36 -21.55 5.77
C GLY A 175 -21.60 -21.96 7.04
N GLY A 176 -22.13 -22.94 7.76
CA GLY A 176 -21.45 -23.55 8.90
C GLY A 176 -20.22 -24.38 8.51
N PRO A 177 -19.51 -24.99 9.47
CA PRO A 177 -18.23 -25.67 9.23
C PRO A 177 -18.35 -26.93 8.34
N THR A 178 -19.55 -27.48 8.21
CA THR A 178 -19.87 -28.65 7.38
C THR A 178 -20.71 -28.32 6.15
N ALA A 179 -20.99 -27.04 5.89
CA ALA A 179 -21.84 -26.63 4.78
C ALA A 179 -21.23 -27.00 3.42
N THR A 180 -22.11 -27.32 2.47
CA THR A 180 -21.78 -27.46 1.05
C THR A 180 -21.81 -26.10 0.36
N CYS A 181 -21.07 -25.96 -0.74
CA CYS A 181 -21.17 -24.81 -1.61
C CYS A 181 -22.46 -24.86 -2.47
N PRO A 182 -22.82 -23.77 -3.18
CA PRO A 182 -24.07 -23.68 -3.94
C PRO A 182 -24.27 -24.71 -5.06
N ASP A 183 -23.22 -25.47 -5.40
CA ASP A 183 -23.28 -26.63 -6.29
C ASP A 183 -23.64 -27.95 -5.55
N ASN A 184 -24.07 -27.85 -4.29
CA ASN A 184 -24.37 -28.96 -3.38
C ASN A 184 -23.18 -29.91 -3.12
N LYS A 185 -21.96 -29.43 -3.36
CA LYS A 185 -20.73 -30.19 -3.14
C LYS A 185 -19.91 -29.61 -2.01
N ARG A 186 -19.23 -30.50 -1.30
CA ARG A 186 -18.15 -30.14 -0.39
C ARG A 186 -16.84 -30.42 -1.11
N GLY A 187 -16.37 -31.67 -1.13
CA GLY A 187 -15.26 -32.07 -2.00
C GLY A 187 -15.58 -31.87 -3.48
N ASP A 188 -14.56 -31.55 -4.29
CA ASP A 188 -14.68 -31.33 -5.74
C ASP A 188 -15.75 -30.31 -6.16
N SER A 189 -16.04 -29.35 -5.28
CA SER A 189 -16.88 -28.21 -5.62
C SER A 189 -16.25 -27.40 -6.75
N VAL A 190 -17.08 -26.81 -7.61
CA VAL A 190 -16.61 -25.82 -8.59
C VAL A 190 -16.12 -24.54 -7.91
N TYR A 191 -16.59 -24.28 -6.69
CA TYR A 191 -16.18 -23.15 -5.86
C TYR A 191 -14.88 -23.43 -5.12
N SER A 192 -14.03 -22.41 -4.98
CA SER A 192 -12.94 -22.46 -4.03
C SER A 192 -13.49 -22.33 -2.62
N ARG A 193 -13.00 -23.14 -1.68
CA ARG A 193 -13.54 -23.21 -0.32
C ARG A 193 -12.51 -22.80 0.71
N LEU A 194 -12.89 -21.93 1.63
CA LEU A 194 -12.17 -21.68 2.87
C LEU A 194 -13.03 -22.13 4.04
N THR A 195 -12.58 -23.15 4.77
CA THR A 195 -13.30 -23.70 5.93
C THR A 195 -12.47 -23.49 7.19
N ASN A 196 -13.12 -23.01 8.25
CA ASN A 196 -12.59 -23.00 9.61
C ASN A 196 -13.58 -23.71 10.56
N GLU A 197 -13.34 -23.66 11.86
CA GLU A 197 -14.16 -24.34 12.88
C GLU A 197 -15.61 -23.84 12.94
N SER A 198 -15.87 -22.62 12.47
CA SER A 198 -17.18 -21.97 12.59
C SER A 198 -17.91 -21.84 11.25
N HIS A 199 -17.17 -21.72 10.15
CA HIS A 199 -17.70 -21.31 8.86
C HIS A 199 -17.06 -22.03 7.69
N THR A 200 -17.84 -22.16 6.63
CA THR A 200 -17.38 -22.47 5.28
C THR A 200 -17.74 -21.33 4.36
N LEU A 201 -16.73 -20.75 3.71
CA LEU A 201 -16.86 -19.70 2.70
C LEU A 201 -16.63 -20.31 1.33
N CYS A 202 -17.53 -20.03 0.40
CA CYS A 202 -17.45 -20.53 -0.98
C CYS A 202 -17.25 -19.35 -1.92
N PHE A 203 -16.17 -19.37 -2.68
CA PHE A 203 -15.78 -18.32 -3.61
C PHE A 203 -16.02 -18.77 -5.05
N VAL A 204 -16.76 -17.95 -5.79
CA VAL A 204 -16.81 -18.06 -7.24
C VAL A 204 -15.60 -17.34 -7.81
N PRO A 205 -14.96 -17.84 -8.88
CA PRO A 205 -13.93 -17.06 -9.57
C PRO A 205 -14.53 -15.76 -10.12
N ASN A 206 -13.79 -14.67 -10.01
CA ASN A 206 -14.07 -13.36 -10.61
C ASN A 206 -13.08 -13.06 -11.74
N LEU A 207 -12.86 -14.06 -12.60
CA LEU A 207 -11.97 -13.92 -13.75
C LEU A 207 -12.55 -12.92 -14.77
N LYS A 208 -11.67 -12.23 -15.49
CA LYS A 208 -12.03 -11.25 -16.52
C LYS A 208 -11.78 -11.82 -17.90
N GLN A 209 -12.70 -11.52 -18.82
CA GLN A 209 -12.58 -11.92 -20.20
C GLN A 209 -11.29 -11.34 -20.82
N GLY A 210 -10.60 -12.15 -21.63
CA GLY A 210 -9.35 -11.82 -22.30
C GLY A 210 -8.10 -11.98 -21.42
N LEU A 211 -8.25 -12.09 -20.10
CA LEU A 211 -7.10 -12.24 -19.20
C LEU A 211 -6.67 -13.70 -19.03
N CYS A 212 -5.39 -13.87 -18.71
CA CYS A 212 -4.79 -15.15 -18.41
C CYS A 212 -4.56 -15.32 -16.91
N TYR A 213 -4.72 -16.57 -16.49
CA TYR A 213 -4.56 -16.95 -15.10
C TYR A 213 -3.68 -18.19 -15.03
N LEU A 214 -2.73 -18.15 -14.11
CA LEU A 214 -2.03 -19.35 -13.67
C LEU A 214 -2.95 -20.10 -12.72
N ARG A 215 -3.13 -21.39 -12.99
CA ARG A 215 -3.86 -22.28 -12.09
C ARG A 215 -2.87 -23.14 -11.31
N THR A 216 -2.78 -22.91 -10.02
CA THR A 216 -1.96 -23.69 -9.09
C THR A 216 -2.83 -24.47 -8.11
N GLY A 217 -2.27 -25.48 -7.44
CA GLY A 217 -2.97 -26.27 -6.41
C GLY A 217 -3.85 -27.41 -6.93
N GLN A 218 -4.41 -28.18 -6.00
CA GLN A 218 -5.37 -29.26 -6.27
C GLN A 218 -6.81 -28.72 -6.29
N ARG A 219 -7.82 -29.55 -6.63
CA ARG A 219 -9.21 -29.10 -6.80
C ARG A 219 -9.77 -28.31 -5.61
N GLU A 220 -9.40 -28.67 -4.39
CA GLU A 220 -9.90 -28.01 -3.17
C GLU A 220 -9.19 -26.70 -2.82
N THR A 221 -7.94 -26.54 -3.26
CA THR A 221 -7.07 -25.38 -3.01
C THR A 221 -6.62 -24.75 -4.32
N THR A 222 -7.48 -24.79 -5.35
CA THR A 222 -7.14 -24.25 -6.66
C THR A 222 -6.98 -22.74 -6.53
N THR A 223 -5.77 -22.28 -6.82
CA THR A 223 -5.43 -20.86 -6.87
C THR A 223 -5.42 -20.35 -8.30
N LEU A 224 -6.00 -19.15 -8.49
CA LEU A 224 -6.15 -18.48 -9.77
C LEU A 224 -5.43 -17.14 -9.69
N THR A 225 -4.16 -17.15 -10.08
CA THR A 225 -3.28 -15.99 -10.06
C THR A 225 -3.33 -15.28 -11.41
N PRO A 226 -3.51 -13.95 -11.47
CA PRO A 226 -3.35 -13.20 -12.71
C PRO A 226 -1.96 -13.45 -13.33
N ALA A 227 -1.90 -13.65 -14.64
CA ALA A 227 -0.65 -13.93 -15.36
C ALA A 227 -0.63 -13.25 -16.73
N ASP A 228 0.58 -13.01 -17.26
CA ASP A 228 0.74 -12.58 -18.64
C ASP A 228 0.42 -13.75 -19.59
N CYS A 229 -0.42 -13.52 -20.59
CA CYS A 229 -0.73 -14.50 -21.62
C CYS A 229 0.47 -14.90 -22.49
N GLY A 230 1.42 -14.00 -22.71
CA GLY A 230 2.57 -14.22 -23.63
C GLY A 230 3.77 -14.93 -23.00
N GLU A 231 3.70 -15.26 -21.71
CA GLU A 231 4.79 -15.94 -21.02
C GLU A 231 4.63 -17.48 -21.09
N ALA A 232 5.46 -18.14 -21.91
CA ALA A 232 5.40 -19.58 -22.17
C ALA A 232 5.75 -20.51 -20.97
N ARG A 233 6.19 -19.97 -19.82
CA ARG A 233 6.80 -20.77 -18.74
C ARG A 233 5.81 -21.63 -17.96
N TYR A 234 4.52 -21.33 -18.00
CA TYR A 234 3.52 -22.02 -17.19
C TYR A 234 2.25 -22.30 -18.00
N ALA A 235 1.63 -23.46 -17.74
CA ALA A 235 0.32 -23.77 -18.27
C ALA A 235 -0.71 -22.76 -17.72
N LYS A 236 -1.27 -21.95 -18.61
CA LYS A 236 -2.22 -20.90 -18.28
C LYS A 236 -3.56 -21.17 -18.93
N LEU A 237 -4.61 -20.69 -18.28
CA LEU A 237 -5.94 -20.61 -18.88
C LEU A 237 -6.21 -19.15 -19.25
N ARG A 238 -6.69 -18.93 -20.46
CA ARG A 238 -7.25 -17.65 -20.88
C ARG A 238 -8.77 -17.74 -20.80
N VAL A 239 -9.40 -16.69 -20.28
CA VAL A 239 -10.85 -16.56 -20.34
C VAL A 239 -11.24 -16.05 -21.72
N ASP A 240 -11.71 -16.94 -22.59
CA ASP A 240 -12.21 -16.57 -23.91
C ASP A 240 -13.50 -15.74 -23.80
N LYS A 241 -14.41 -16.21 -22.95
CA LYS A 241 -15.69 -15.54 -22.69
C LYS A 241 -16.12 -15.72 -21.24
N ARG A 242 -16.68 -14.66 -20.66
CA ARG A 242 -17.40 -14.68 -19.39
C ARG A 242 -18.85 -14.31 -19.65
N ILE A 243 -19.78 -15.08 -19.09
CA ILE A 243 -21.22 -14.85 -19.22
C ILE A 243 -21.79 -14.80 -17.81
N ASP A 244 -22.17 -13.62 -17.36
CA ASP A 244 -22.89 -13.43 -16.09
C ASP A 244 -24.40 -13.60 -16.31
N GLY A 245 -25.13 -14.06 -15.29
CA GLY A 245 -26.58 -14.26 -15.35
C GLY A 245 -27.04 -15.62 -15.91
N SER A 246 -26.11 -16.49 -16.29
CA SER A 246 -26.38 -17.82 -16.88
C SER A 246 -25.48 -18.88 -16.28
N ALA A 247 -25.97 -20.11 -16.18
CA ALA A 247 -25.18 -21.31 -15.85
C ALA A 247 -25.20 -22.32 -17.02
N ASP A 248 -25.63 -21.90 -18.20
CA ASP A 248 -25.76 -22.73 -19.39
C ASP A 248 -24.42 -22.84 -20.14
N GLU A 249 -23.76 -24.00 -20.01
CA GLU A 249 -22.48 -24.28 -20.64
C GLU A 249 -22.54 -24.31 -22.18
N THR A 250 -23.73 -24.50 -22.78
CA THR A 250 -23.90 -24.52 -24.24
C THR A 250 -23.67 -23.16 -24.90
N GLN A 251 -23.63 -22.09 -24.10
CA GLN A 251 -23.34 -20.73 -24.56
C GLN A 251 -21.85 -20.50 -24.86
N CYS A 252 -20.99 -21.47 -24.54
CA CYS A 252 -19.58 -21.43 -24.86
C CYS A 252 -19.30 -21.80 -26.33
N PRO A 253 -18.39 -21.08 -27.01
CA PRO A 253 -17.98 -21.42 -28.36
C PRO A 253 -17.35 -22.82 -28.45
N PRO A 254 -17.44 -23.50 -29.61
CA PRO A 254 -16.75 -24.77 -29.82
C PRO A 254 -15.24 -24.61 -29.66
N GLY A 255 -14.58 -25.64 -29.13
CA GLY A 255 -13.13 -25.62 -28.86
C GLY A 255 -12.75 -24.96 -27.53
N THR A 256 -13.71 -24.42 -26.78
CA THR A 256 -13.50 -23.93 -25.41
C THR A 256 -13.97 -24.94 -24.38
N LYS A 257 -13.41 -24.88 -23.17
CA LYS A 257 -13.88 -25.63 -22.00
C LYS A 257 -14.81 -24.75 -21.17
N ALA A 258 -16.06 -25.16 -21.03
CA ALA A 258 -17.02 -24.50 -20.17
C ALA A 258 -16.81 -24.88 -18.69
N ASN A 259 -16.92 -23.89 -17.81
CA ASN A 259 -17.09 -24.06 -16.38
C ASN A 259 -18.28 -23.21 -15.92
N ALA A 260 -19.38 -23.85 -15.50
CA ALA A 260 -20.56 -23.17 -14.97
C ALA A 260 -20.59 -23.09 -13.44
N TYR A 261 -21.18 -22.02 -12.93
CA TYR A 261 -21.43 -21.73 -11.52
C TYR A 261 -22.89 -21.36 -11.35
N PRO A 262 -23.65 -22.00 -10.43
CA PRO A 262 -25.06 -21.70 -10.22
C PRO A 262 -25.32 -20.38 -9.47
N THR A 263 -24.43 -19.99 -8.56
CA THR A 263 -24.60 -18.82 -7.68
C THR A 263 -23.30 -18.05 -7.44
N PRO A 264 -23.20 -16.76 -7.78
CA PRO A 264 -24.04 -16.11 -8.78
C PRO A 264 -23.97 -16.90 -10.10
N PRO A 265 -25.06 -16.93 -10.89
CA PRO A 265 -25.07 -17.65 -12.15
C PRO A 265 -24.02 -17.06 -13.09
N ARG A 266 -23.01 -17.88 -13.42
CA ARG A 266 -21.88 -17.47 -14.27
C ARG A 266 -21.32 -18.65 -15.06
N VAL A 267 -20.97 -18.42 -16.32
CA VAL A 267 -20.23 -19.37 -17.15
C VAL A 267 -18.91 -18.74 -17.59
N TYR A 268 -17.85 -19.54 -17.50
CA TYR A 268 -16.54 -19.24 -18.08
C TYR A 268 -16.24 -20.20 -19.23
N CYS A 269 -15.94 -19.63 -20.39
CA CYS A 269 -15.43 -20.37 -21.54
C CYS A 269 -13.91 -20.19 -21.55
N LEU A 270 -13.19 -21.26 -21.28
CA LEU A 270 -11.75 -21.25 -21.05
C LEU A 270 -11.02 -21.90 -22.23
N VAL A 271 -9.91 -21.30 -22.62
CA VAL A 271 -8.96 -21.91 -23.56
C VAL A 271 -7.60 -22.04 -22.88
N GLN A 272 -6.80 -23.00 -23.33
CA GLN A 272 -5.39 -23.01 -22.94
C GLN A 272 -4.73 -21.78 -23.56
N ALA A 273 -3.99 -21.00 -22.77
CA ALA A 273 -3.24 -19.89 -23.33
C ALA A 273 -2.11 -20.47 -24.20
N GLU A 274 -2.06 -20.05 -25.46
CA GLU A 274 -0.98 -20.40 -26.37
C GLU A 274 0.35 -19.84 -25.84
N SER A 275 1.42 -20.62 -25.96
CA SER A 275 2.77 -20.27 -25.53
C SER A 275 3.56 -19.59 -26.64
#